data_AF-A0A8T2T0W7-F1
#
_entry.id   AF-A0A8T2T0W7-F1
#
_cell.length_a   1.000
_cell.length_b   1.000
_cell.length_c   1.000
_cell.angle_alpha   90.00
_cell.angle_beta   90.00
_cell.angle_gamma   90.00
#
_symmetry.space_group_name_H-M   'P 1'
#
loop_
_entity.id
_entity.type
_entity.pdbx_description
1 polymer ?
#
loop_
_entity_poly.entity_id
_entity_poly.type
_entity_poly.pdbx_seq_one_letter_code
_entity_poly.pdbx_strand_id
1 'polypeptide(L)'
;MVTILKTEKTFYKGKDCRKHILHKVTQYKKGKDRLYSGYGGQTKLVFHKKAKTTKKIVLKLQCQSCKHVMQHPIKHFEIGDDKKRKDAMY
;
A
#
# COMPACT_ATOMS: atom_id res chain seq x y z
N MET A 1 -17.32 -0.48 -3.44
CA MET A 1 -16.05 -1.21 -3.60
C MET A 1 -15.28 -0.59 -4.75
N VAL A 2 -14.03 -0.18 -4.56
CA VAL A 2 -13.22 0.45 -5.62
C VAL A 2 -12.29 -0.60 -6.22
N THR A 3 -12.39 -0.82 -7.53
CA THR A 3 -11.46 -1.71 -8.24
C THR A 3 -10.23 -0.89 -8.64
N ILE A 4 -9.04 -1.37 -8.29
CA ILE A 4 -7.76 -0.73 -8.57
C ILE A 4 -6.96 -1.60 -9.52
N LEU A 5 -6.42 -0.97 -10.55
CA LEU A 5 -5.59 -1.66 -11.53
C LEU A 5 -4.23 -2.00 -10.93
N LYS A 6 -3.65 -3.13 -11.34
CA LYS A 6 -2.28 -3.52 -10.94
C LYS A 6 -1.21 -2.54 -11.46
N THR A 7 -1.55 -1.72 -12.45
CA THR A 7 -0.70 -0.66 -12.98
C THR A 7 -1.48 0.65 -13.10
N GLU A 8 -0.90 1.75 -12.63
CA GLU A 8 -1.52 3.08 -12.68
C GLU A 8 -0.50 4.14 -13.12
N LYS A 9 -0.93 5.08 -13.97
CA LYS A 9 -0.11 6.20 -14.41
C LYS A 9 -0.30 7.38 -13.47
N THR A 10 0.70 7.68 -12.64
CA THR A 10 0.64 8.76 -11.65
C THR A 10 1.91 9.61 -11.69
N PHE A 11 1.83 10.83 -11.15
CA PHE A 11 2.99 11.73 -11.07
C PHE A 11 3.98 11.22 -10.02
N TYR A 12 5.22 11.00 -10.42
CA TYR A 12 6.28 10.67 -9.49
C TYR A 12 7.03 11.94 -9.05
N LYS A 13 7.13 12.15 -7.74
CA LYS A 13 7.73 13.36 -7.14
C LYS A 13 9.24 13.28 -6.92
N GLY A 14 9.86 12.11 -7.06
CA GLY A 14 11.29 11.94 -6.80
C GLY A 14 12.16 12.57 -7.88
N LYS A 15 13.38 12.96 -7.50
CA LYS A 15 14.30 13.79 -8.30
C LYS A 15 14.57 13.22 -9.70
N ASP A 16 14.70 11.90 -9.78
CA ASP A 16 15.11 11.16 -11.00
C ASP A 16 13.99 11.04 -12.04
N CYS A 17 12.73 11.21 -11.64
CA CYS A 17 11.59 10.77 -12.43
C CYS A 17 10.39 11.72 -12.31
N ARG A 18 10.62 13.04 -12.26
CA ARG A 18 9.62 14.14 -12.14
C ARG A 18 8.64 14.24 -13.32
N LYS A 19 7.93 13.16 -13.61
CA LYS A 19 6.99 13.01 -14.73
C LYS A 19 5.93 11.96 -14.38
N HIS A 20 4.89 11.86 -15.21
CA HIS A 20 3.89 10.81 -15.08
C HIS A 20 4.41 9.49 -15.64
N ILE A 21 4.54 8.48 -14.77
CA ILE A 21 5.08 7.16 -15.11
C ILE A 21 4.09 6.08 -14.67
N LEU A 22 4.16 4.92 -15.31
CA LEU A 22 3.48 3.72 -14.86
C LEU A 22 4.09 3.23 -13.54
N HIS A 23 3.24 3.05 -12.55
CA HIS A 23 3.58 2.47 -11.26
C HIS A 23 2.96 1.09 -11.14
N LYS A 24 3.71 0.16 -10.57
CA LYS A 24 3.17 -1.13 -10.13
C LYS A 24 2.48 -0.94 -8.79
N VAL A 25 1.20 -1.28 -8.74
CA VAL A 25 0.36 -1.14 -7.55
C VAL A 25 0.31 -2.45 -6.79
N THR A 26 0.62 -2.42 -5.49
CA THR A 26 0.52 -3.58 -4.60
C THR A 26 -0.06 -3.18 -3.25
N GLN A 27 -0.69 -4.10 -2.55
CA GLN A 27 -1.13 -3.84 -1.18
C GLN A 27 0.07 -3.86 -0.22
N TYR A 28 0.14 -2.89 0.70
CA TYR A 28 1.12 -2.91 1.76
C TYR A 28 0.88 -4.09 2.72
N LYS A 29 1.93 -4.87 2.96
CA LYS A 29 2.02 -5.83 4.06
C LYS A 29 3.12 -5.40 5.03
N LYS A 30 2.80 -5.42 6.33
CA LYS A 30 3.78 -5.15 7.39
C LYS A 30 4.84 -6.26 7.39
N GLY A 31 6.12 -5.87 7.48
CA GLY A 31 7.23 -6.81 7.63
C GLY A 31 7.35 -7.34 9.06
N LYS A 32 8.25 -8.32 9.26
CA LYS A 32 8.60 -8.85 10.58
C LYS A 32 9.36 -7.80 11.38
N ASP A 33 8.96 -7.56 12.62
CA ASP A 33 9.68 -6.66 13.53
C ASP A 33 11.01 -7.32 13.97
N ARG A 34 12.07 -6.52 14.14
CA ARG A 34 13.37 -7.01 14.63
C ARG A 34 13.29 -7.32 16.13
N LEU A 35 13.86 -8.45 16.55
CA LEU A 35 13.95 -8.82 17.95
C LEU A 35 15.06 -8.02 18.64
N TYR A 36 14.82 -7.62 19.89
CA TYR A 36 15.83 -7.01 20.74
C TYR A 36 16.51 -8.11 21.56
N SER A 37 17.85 -8.15 21.59
CA SER A 37 18.64 -9.17 22.29
C SER A 37 19.40 -8.57 23.47
N GLY A 38 19.23 -9.13 24.66
CA GLY A 38 19.93 -8.73 25.89
C GLY A 38 19.26 -9.28 27.15
N TYR A 39 19.96 -9.22 28.27
CA TYR A 39 19.41 -9.54 29.60
C TYR A 39 18.74 -8.27 30.17
N GLY A 40 17.54 -8.38 30.74
CA GLY A 40 16.85 -7.21 31.30
C GLY A 40 15.31 -7.21 31.29
N GLY A 41 14.65 -8.36 31.14
CA GLY A 41 13.19 -8.45 31.20
C GLY A 41 12.46 -7.62 30.13
N GLN A 42 11.19 -7.29 30.39
CA GLN A 42 10.36 -6.53 29.46
C GLN A 42 10.68 -5.03 29.52
N THR A 43 11.39 -4.50 28.52
CA THR A 43 11.81 -3.08 28.46
C THR A 43 10.82 -2.15 27.75
N LYS A 44 9.90 -2.70 26.95
CA LYS A 44 8.90 -1.93 26.18
C LYS A 44 7.50 -2.12 26.74
N LEU A 45 6.70 -1.05 26.77
CA LEU A 45 5.31 -1.11 27.22
C LEU A 45 4.47 -2.00 26.30
N VAL A 46 3.64 -2.87 26.89
CA VAL A 46 2.67 -3.69 26.19
C VAL A 46 1.32 -2.99 26.20
N PHE A 47 0.74 -2.78 25.01
CA PHE A 47 -0.55 -2.12 24.88
C PHE A 47 -1.70 -3.15 24.96
N HIS A 48 -2.51 -3.08 26.02
CA HIS A 48 -3.55 -4.10 26.29
C HIS A 48 -4.96 -3.74 25.77
N LYS A 49 -5.32 -2.45 25.71
CA LYS A 49 -6.70 -2.02 25.42
C LYS A 49 -6.88 -1.58 23.97
N LYS A 50 -7.14 -2.53 23.06
CA LYS A 50 -7.45 -2.23 21.65
C LYS A 50 -8.91 -1.79 21.47
N ALA A 51 -9.14 -0.65 20.82
CA ALA A 51 -10.49 -0.15 20.51
C ALA A 51 -10.85 -0.25 19.02
N LYS A 52 -9.87 -0.08 18.12
CA LYS A 52 -10.11 -0.07 16.67
C LYS A 52 -10.19 -1.50 16.12
N THR A 53 -11.23 -1.78 15.34
CA THR A 53 -11.48 -3.10 14.72
C THR A 53 -10.82 -3.23 13.35
N THR A 54 -10.59 -2.12 12.64
CA THR A 54 -10.02 -2.09 11.29
C THR A 54 -8.71 -1.32 11.23
N LYS A 55 -7.88 -1.64 10.24
CA LYS A 55 -6.65 -0.92 9.91
C LYS A 55 -6.88 -0.10 8.64
N LYS A 56 -6.19 1.04 8.51
CA LYS A 56 -6.14 1.76 7.24
C LYS A 56 -5.40 0.91 6.22
N ILE A 57 -6.03 0.69 5.06
CA ILE A 57 -5.39 -0.05 3.97
C ILE A 57 -4.52 0.92 3.18
N VAL A 58 -3.32 0.48 2.81
CA VAL A 58 -2.34 1.32 2.11
C VAL A 58 -1.86 0.60 0.86
N LEU A 59 -1.80 1.33 -0.24
CA LEU A 59 -1.21 0.89 -1.50
C LEU A 59 0.25 1.30 -1.55
N LYS A 60 1.08 0.43 -2.11
CA LYS A 60 2.44 0.70 -2.53
C LYS A 60 2.46 0.92 -4.03
N LEU A 61 2.80 2.13 -4.44
CA LEU A 61 3.05 2.52 -5.83
C LEU A 61 4.55 2.46 -6.08
N GLN A 62 5.00 1.42 -6.77
CA GLN A 62 6.41 1.25 -7.13
C GLN A 62 6.67 1.81 -8.52
N CYS A 63 7.61 2.76 -8.62
CA CYS A 63 8.02 3.32 -9.90
C CYS A 63 8.76 2.24 -10.72
N GLN A 64 8.39 2.07 -11.99
CA GLN A 64 9.01 1.05 -12.84
C GLN A 64 10.45 1.38 -13.25
N SER A 65 10.81 2.67 -13.35
CA SER A 65 12.16 3.12 -13.73
C SER A 65 13.13 3.14 -12.55
N CYS A 66 12.80 3.89 -11.49
CA CYS A 66 13.71 4.10 -10.35
C CYS A 66 13.47 3.15 -9.16
N LYS A 67 12.47 2.27 -9.22
CA LYS A 67 12.08 1.31 -8.17
C LYS A 67 11.70 1.91 -6.81
N HIS A 68 11.70 3.23 -6.68
CA HIS A 68 11.23 3.90 -5.47
C HIS A 68 9.74 3.65 -5.24
N VAL A 69 9.35 3.60 -3.96
CA VAL A 69 8.00 3.25 -3.53
C VAL A 69 7.34 4.44 -2.86
N MET A 70 6.12 4.77 -3.29
CA MET A 70 5.25 5.76 -2.65
C MET A 70 4.05 5.06 -2.01
N GLN A 71 3.51 5.62 -0.93
CA GLN A 71 2.39 5.04 -0.20
C GLN A 71 1.13 5.89 -0.35
N HIS A 72 0.00 5.26 -0.69
CA HIS A 72 -1.29 5.92 -0.84
C HIS A 72 -2.37 5.22 0.02
N PRO A 73 -2.96 5.89 1.02
CA PRO A 73 -3.97 5.30 1.88
C PRO A 73 -5.35 5.29 1.20
N ILE A 74 -6.08 4.18 1.30
CA ILE A 74 -7.44 4.03 0.77
C ILE A 74 -8.34 3.23 1.73
N LYS A 75 -9.66 3.44 1.66
CA LYS A 75 -10.63 2.83 2.59
C LYS A 75 -11.01 1.39 2.22
N HIS A 76 -11.50 1.14 0.99
CA HIS A 76 -11.98 -0.17 0.55
C HIS A 76 -11.61 -0.40 -0.92
N PHE A 77 -10.89 -1.47 -1.23
CA PHE A 77 -10.57 -1.81 -2.62
C PHE A 77 -10.37 -3.31 -2.87
N GLU A 78 -10.49 -3.67 -4.14
CA GLU A 78 -10.03 -4.94 -4.69
C GLU A 78 -8.99 -4.67 -5.78
N ILE A 79 -7.92 -5.47 -5.83
CA ILE A 79 -6.97 -5.43 -6.94
C ILE A 79 -7.48 -6.39 -8.01
N GLY A 80 -7.93 -5.85 -9.13
CA GLY A 80 -8.44 -6.62 -10.26
C GLY A 80 -7.90 -6.10 -11.58
N ASP A 81 -7.84 -6.98 -12.58
CA ASP A 81 -7.52 -6.60 -13.97
C ASP A 81 -8.80 -6.24 -14.75
N ASP A 82 -9.97 -6.44 -14.16
CA ASP A 82 -11.26 -6.28 -14.80
C ASP A 82 -11.67 -4.80 -14.86
N LYS A 83 -11.55 -4.22 -16.05
CA LYS A 83 -12.25 -2.98 -16.37
C LYS A 83 -13.74 -3.28 -16.41
N LYS A 84 -14.51 -2.56 -15.60
CA LYS A 84 -15.98 -2.59 -15.70
C LYS A 84 -16.37 -2.28 -17.14
N ARG A 85 -17.08 -3.20 -17.80
CA ARG A 85 -17.67 -2.97 -19.12
C ARG A 85 -18.68 -1.82 -18.99
N LYS A 86 -18.66 -0.88 -19.93
CA LYS A 86 -19.75 0.09 -20.06
C LYS A 86 -20.97 -0.67 -20.58
N ASP A 87 -22.03 -0.68 -19.77
CA ASP A 87 -23.38 -1.12 -20.10
C ASP A 87 -23.49 -2.42 -20.90
N ALA A 88 -23.53 -3.55 -20.20
CA ALA A 88 -24.28 -4.69 -20.72
C ALA A 88 -25.76 -4.39 -20.50
N MET A 89 -26.34 -3.57 -21.39
CA MET A 89 -27.79 -3.48 -21.54
C MET A 89 -28.24 -4.70 -22.34
N TYR A 90 -28.66 -5.75 -21.64
CA TYR A 90 -29.91 -6.49 -21.86
C TYR A 90 -30.17 -7.36 -20.63
#